data_AF-A0A833UQJ6-F1
#
_entry.id   AF-A0A833UQJ6-F1
#
_cell.length_a   1.000
_cell.length_b   1.000
_cell.length_c   1.000
_cell.angle_alpha   90.00
_cell.angle_beta   90.00
_cell.angle_gamma   90.00
#
_symmetry.space_group_name_H-M   'P 1'
#
loop_
_entity.id
_entity.type
_entity.pdbx_description
1 polymer ?
#
loop_
_entity_poly.entity_id
_entity_poly.type
_entity_poly.pdbx_seq_one_letter_code
_entity_poly.pdbx_strand_id
1 'polypeptide(L)'
;LTFLNKALLFRAGSEGGGGKVYTVHDVEEAKAALSLVPIWGTSLVYAIVYAQCSTFFTKQGATMDRTIFTGFEIPAASLQSLIGLAIVLTIPTYDRIFVPIARAITRKPSGITMLQRIGTGMLLSVICMVVAALVEKKRLETAQEYGLVDMPNVTIPMGILWLVPPYVLSGIADVFALVGLQEFFYDQVPIELRSVGVALYLSILGVGSFLSSFLVSAIEAATGGIDGQASWFADNVNRAHLDYFYWLLAGLSAAAFTAFFLKKKSYIYSGSSSRM
;
A
#
# COMPACT_ATOMS: atom_id res chain seq x y z
N LEU A 1 14.40 9.29 20.17
CA LEU A 1 13.34 9.69 21.13
C LEU A 1 13.87 10.34 22.41
N THR A 2 15.18 10.28 22.69
CA THR A 2 15.84 10.87 23.88
C THR A 2 15.66 12.38 24.03
N PHE A 3 15.42 13.11 22.93
CA PHE A 3 15.17 14.56 23.01
C PHE A 3 13.88 14.92 23.76
N LEU A 4 12.86 14.05 23.75
CA LEU A 4 11.60 14.29 24.48
C LEU A 4 11.79 14.23 26.00
N ASN A 5 12.86 13.59 26.49
CA ASN A 5 13.22 13.65 27.91
C ASN A 5 13.58 15.07 28.35
N LYS A 6 13.98 15.96 27.42
CA LYS A 6 14.22 17.38 27.75
C LYS A 6 12.93 18.12 28.13
N ALA A 7 11.76 17.65 27.69
CA ALA A 7 10.47 18.20 28.14
C ALA A 7 10.24 17.90 29.63
N LEU A 8 10.72 16.75 30.13
CA LEU A 8 10.70 16.41 31.55
C LEU A 8 11.72 17.21 32.36
N LEU A 9 12.84 17.63 31.76
CA LEU A 9 13.84 18.48 32.43
C LEU A 9 13.33 19.92 32.64
N PHE A 10 12.39 20.40 31.82
CA PHE A 10 11.73 21.71 32.01
C PHE A 10 10.94 21.78 33.34
N ARG A 11 10.54 20.62 33.89
CA ARG A 11 9.96 20.47 35.23
C ARG A 11 10.91 20.89 36.35
N ALA A 12 12.21 20.67 36.20
CA ALA A 12 13.19 20.89 37.27
C ALA A 12 13.75 22.32 37.30
N GLY A 13 13.58 23.09 36.21
CA GLY A 13 14.11 24.46 36.10
C GLY A 13 13.07 25.58 36.28
N SER A 14 11.78 25.25 36.42
CA SER A 14 10.68 26.23 36.44
C SER A 14 9.77 26.05 37.66
N GLU A 15 10.31 26.31 38.86
CA GLU A 15 9.49 26.49 40.06
C GLU A 15 8.78 27.86 40.12
N GLY A 16 8.82 28.68 39.05
CA GLY A 16 8.31 30.07 39.10
C GLY A 16 7.58 30.63 37.87
N GLY A 17 7.29 29.85 36.82
CA GLY A 17 6.66 30.38 35.60
C GLY A 17 5.55 29.48 35.06
N GLY A 18 4.37 30.05 34.77
CA GLY A 18 3.16 29.38 34.28
C GLY A 18 3.24 28.75 32.88
N GLY A 19 4.24 27.90 32.64
CA GLY A 19 4.33 27.05 31.45
C GLY A 19 3.49 25.79 31.58
N LYS A 20 3.03 25.23 30.45
CA LYS A 20 2.32 23.94 30.42
C LYS A 20 3.18 22.85 31.07
N VAL A 21 2.68 22.28 32.16
CA VAL A 21 3.31 21.17 32.87
C VAL A 21 2.95 19.87 32.15
N TYR A 22 3.95 19.18 31.59
CA TYR A 22 3.78 17.87 30.96
C TYR A 22 4.16 16.76 31.94
N THR A 23 3.32 15.74 32.05
CA THR A 23 3.58 14.58 32.91
C THR A 23 4.53 13.59 32.22
N VAL A 24 5.12 12.66 32.99
CA VAL A 24 5.92 11.55 32.44
C VAL A 24 5.07 10.71 31.48
N HIS A 25 3.78 10.55 31.80
CA HIS A 25 2.81 9.86 30.99
C HIS A 25 2.61 10.52 29.62
N ASP A 26 2.39 11.85 29.58
CA ASP A 26 2.24 12.60 28.31
C ASP A 26 3.47 12.44 27.40
N VAL A 27 4.67 12.39 27.99
CA VAL A 27 5.92 12.23 27.26
C VAL A 27 6.08 10.79 26.72
N GLU A 28 5.63 9.78 27.45
CA GLU A 28 5.61 8.39 27.00
C GLU A 28 4.60 8.15 25.89
N GLU A 29 3.41 8.73 26.02
CA GLU A 29 2.37 8.77 24.99
C GLU A 29 2.90 9.38 23.67
N ALA A 30 3.54 10.54 23.75
CA ALA A 30 4.13 11.20 22.59
C ALA A 30 5.25 10.36 21.96
N LYS A 31 6.09 9.71 22.77
CA LYS A 31 7.14 8.80 22.28
C LYS A 31 6.55 7.58 21.57
N ALA A 32 5.48 7.01 22.11
CA ALA A 32 4.79 5.88 21.51
C ALA A 32 4.26 6.27 20.12
N ALA A 33 3.55 7.39 19.99
CA ALA A 33 3.09 7.90 18.70
C ALA A 33 4.24 8.18 17.71
N LEU A 34 5.30 8.85 18.15
CA LEU A 34 6.49 9.13 17.33
C LEU A 34 7.24 7.88 16.89
N SER A 35 7.17 6.80 17.67
CA SER A 35 7.78 5.52 17.30
C SER A 35 7.12 4.87 16.07
N LEU A 36 5.86 5.22 15.77
CA LEU A 36 5.11 4.70 14.63
C LEU A 36 5.43 5.41 13.31
N VAL A 37 5.94 6.65 13.37
CA VAL A 37 6.23 7.49 12.19
C VAL A 37 7.11 6.80 11.14
N PRO A 38 8.17 6.04 11.49
CA PRO A 38 8.96 5.30 10.50
C PRO A 38 8.14 4.26 9.74
N ILE A 39 7.29 3.49 10.44
CA ILE A 39 6.43 2.47 9.83
C ILE A 39 5.36 3.14 8.96
N TRP A 40 4.76 4.21 9.48
CA TRP A 40 3.80 5.05 8.76
C TRP A 40 4.39 5.52 7.43
N GLY A 41 5.58 6.13 7.46
CA GLY A 41 6.23 6.67 6.26
C GLY A 41 6.56 5.60 5.23
N THR A 42 7.08 4.44 5.66
CA THR A 42 7.36 3.33 4.73
C THR A 42 6.09 2.71 4.13
N SER A 43 4.94 2.89 4.77
CA SER A 43 3.65 2.36 4.32
C SER A 43 2.94 3.26 3.31
N LEU A 44 3.39 4.51 3.13
CA LEU A 44 2.79 5.44 2.17
C LEU A 44 2.88 4.91 0.73
N VAL A 45 3.98 4.26 0.36
CA VAL A 45 4.13 3.68 -0.99
C VAL A 45 3.14 2.55 -1.23
N TYR A 46 2.85 1.74 -0.20
CA TYR A 46 1.79 0.73 -0.30
C TYR A 46 0.43 1.39 -0.60
N ALA A 47 0.12 2.51 0.06
CA ALA A 47 -1.12 3.24 -0.19
C ALA A 47 -1.19 3.88 -1.59
N ILE A 48 -0.06 4.27 -2.17
CA ILE A 48 0.00 4.67 -3.59
C ILE A 48 -0.40 3.49 -4.48
N VAL A 49 0.17 2.30 -4.25
CA VAL A 49 -0.18 1.09 -5.02
C VAL A 49 -1.65 0.72 -4.86
N TYR A 50 -2.17 0.80 -3.64
CA TYR A 50 -3.56 0.54 -3.32
C TYR A 50 -4.54 1.39 -4.17
N ALA A 51 -4.20 2.67 -4.40
CA ALA A 51 -5.04 3.57 -5.21
C ALA A 51 -5.14 3.18 -6.70
N GLN A 52 -4.23 2.36 -7.23
CA GLN A 52 -4.19 2.02 -8.66
C GLN A 52 -5.29 1.04 -9.07
N CYS A 53 -5.73 0.18 -8.14
CA CYS A 53 -6.72 -0.85 -8.41
C CYS A 53 -8.09 -0.27 -8.80
N SER A 54 -8.47 0.87 -8.24
CA SER A 54 -9.73 1.56 -8.57
C SER A 54 -9.60 2.52 -9.75
N THR A 55 -8.37 2.93 -10.10
CA THR A 55 -8.08 3.95 -11.11
C THR A 55 -7.48 3.35 -12.37
N PHE A 56 -6.15 3.28 -12.50
CA PHE A 56 -5.50 2.86 -13.75
C PHE A 56 -5.79 1.41 -14.13
N PHE A 57 -6.01 0.50 -13.18
CA PHE A 57 -6.43 -0.87 -13.52
C PHE A 57 -7.81 -0.86 -14.20
N THR A 58 -8.73 -0.03 -13.71
CA THR A 58 -10.06 0.17 -14.33
C THR A 58 -9.92 0.82 -15.71
N LYS A 59 -9.07 1.84 -15.85
CA LYS A 59 -8.83 2.57 -17.11
C LYS A 59 -8.24 1.63 -18.17
N GLN A 60 -7.28 0.79 -17.77
CA GLN A 60 -6.67 -0.25 -18.59
C GLN A 60 -7.71 -1.30 -19.02
N GLY A 61 -8.46 -1.86 -18.07
CA GLY A 61 -9.47 -2.87 -18.33
C GLY A 61 -10.61 -2.40 -19.23
N ALA A 62 -10.90 -1.10 -19.27
CA ALA A 62 -11.90 -0.52 -20.18
C ALA A 62 -11.50 -0.64 -21.66
N THR A 63 -10.21 -0.79 -21.97
CA THR A 63 -9.69 -0.94 -23.35
C THR A 63 -9.53 -2.40 -23.80
N MET A 64 -9.75 -3.36 -22.90
CA MET A 64 -9.55 -4.78 -23.15
C MET A 64 -10.85 -5.45 -23.62
N ASP A 65 -10.77 -6.65 -24.18
CA ASP A 65 -11.94 -7.45 -24.51
C ASP A 65 -12.63 -7.92 -23.22
N ARG A 66 -13.85 -7.42 -23.01
CA ARG A 66 -14.66 -7.65 -21.81
C ARG A 66 -15.64 -8.81 -21.97
N THR A 67 -15.60 -9.52 -23.09
CA THR A 67 -16.48 -10.65 -23.35
C THR A 67 -15.99 -11.88 -22.61
N ILE A 68 -16.75 -12.37 -21.63
CA ILE A 68 -16.43 -13.64 -20.93
C ILE A 68 -17.28 -14.79 -21.50
N PHE A 69 -18.56 -14.51 -21.74
CA PHE A 69 -19.50 -15.43 -22.36
C PHE A 69 -20.09 -14.76 -23.61
N THR A 70 -20.50 -15.55 -24.59
CA THR A 70 -21.15 -15.04 -25.80
C THR A 70 -22.36 -14.18 -25.42
N GLY A 71 -22.32 -12.88 -25.76
CA GLY A 71 -23.38 -11.93 -25.46
C GLY A 71 -23.33 -11.29 -24.06
N PHE A 72 -22.29 -11.53 -23.26
CA PHE A 72 -22.13 -10.88 -21.95
C PHE A 72 -20.77 -10.18 -21.84
N GLU A 73 -20.81 -8.85 -21.78
CA GLU A 73 -19.65 -8.01 -21.48
C GLU A 73 -19.63 -7.61 -20.00
N ILE A 74 -18.53 -7.92 -19.33
CA ILE A 74 -18.35 -7.52 -17.95
C ILE A 74 -17.92 -6.04 -17.85
N PRO A 75 -18.46 -5.22 -16.93
CA PRO A 75 -17.94 -3.88 -16.70
C PRO A 75 -16.51 -3.94 -16.14
N ALA A 76 -15.57 -3.14 -16.66
CA ALA A 76 -14.17 -3.16 -16.20
C ALA A 76 -14.03 -2.93 -14.68
N ALA A 77 -14.80 -1.97 -14.14
CA ALA A 77 -14.81 -1.66 -12.72
C ALA A 77 -15.28 -2.83 -11.83
N SER A 78 -16.06 -3.78 -12.38
CA SER A 78 -16.53 -4.93 -11.58
C SER A 78 -15.40 -5.90 -11.21
N LEU A 79 -14.24 -5.85 -11.89
CA LEU A 79 -13.07 -6.62 -11.47
C LEU A 79 -12.55 -6.22 -10.08
N GLN A 80 -12.86 -5.01 -9.60
CA GLN A 80 -12.53 -4.60 -8.22
C GLN A 80 -13.19 -5.52 -7.18
N SER A 81 -14.32 -6.17 -7.51
CA SER A 81 -14.94 -7.18 -6.63
C SER A 81 -14.05 -8.40 -6.36
N LEU A 82 -13.09 -8.69 -7.25
CA LEU A 82 -12.11 -9.76 -7.05
C LEU A 82 -11.19 -9.49 -5.86
N ILE A 83 -10.95 -8.23 -5.51
CA ILE A 83 -10.21 -7.86 -4.30
C ILE A 83 -10.98 -8.34 -3.08
N GLY A 84 -12.28 -8.00 -3.00
CA GLY A 84 -13.16 -8.45 -1.92
C GLY A 84 -13.26 -9.97 -1.84
N LEU A 85 -13.40 -10.65 -2.98
CA LEU A 85 -13.42 -12.11 -3.03
C LEU A 85 -12.10 -12.72 -2.54
N ALA A 86 -10.96 -12.19 -2.98
CA ALA A 86 -9.65 -12.63 -2.54
C ALA A 86 -9.48 -12.43 -1.02
N ILE A 87 -9.95 -11.31 -0.46
CA ILE A 87 -9.94 -11.07 0.98
C ILE A 87 -10.79 -12.12 1.73
N VAL A 88 -12.04 -12.34 1.28
CA VAL A 88 -12.97 -13.30 1.88
C VAL A 88 -12.41 -14.72 1.87
N LEU A 89 -11.67 -15.10 0.83
CA LEU A 89 -11.02 -16.42 0.75
C LEU A 89 -9.71 -16.48 1.56
N THR A 90 -8.96 -15.39 1.59
CA THR A 90 -7.64 -15.34 2.24
C THR A 90 -7.75 -15.29 3.76
N ILE A 91 -8.73 -14.57 4.34
CA ILE A 91 -8.87 -14.46 5.81
C ILE A 91 -9.07 -15.83 6.48
N PRO A 92 -10.05 -16.67 6.09
CA PRO A 92 -10.23 -17.99 6.68
C PRO A 92 -9.02 -18.89 6.47
N THR A 93 -8.41 -18.82 5.28
CA THR A 93 -7.18 -19.56 4.96
C THR A 93 -6.04 -19.13 5.90
N TYR A 94 -5.89 -17.84 6.14
CA TYR A 94 -4.90 -17.28 7.06
C TYR A 94 -5.16 -17.77 8.49
N ASP A 95 -6.38 -17.61 9.01
CA ASP A 95 -6.70 -17.91 10.40
C ASP A 95 -6.75 -19.41 10.72
N ARG A 96 -7.23 -20.24 9.79
CA ARG A 96 -7.45 -21.68 10.01
C ARG A 96 -6.29 -22.56 9.57
N ILE A 97 -5.49 -22.12 8.61
CA ILE A 97 -4.41 -22.94 8.06
C ILE A 97 -3.06 -22.31 8.40
N PHE A 98 -2.84 -21.05 8.00
CA PHE A 98 -1.54 -20.42 8.17
C PHE A 98 -1.19 -20.19 9.65
N VAL A 99 -2.10 -19.62 10.45
CA VAL A 99 -1.84 -19.28 11.87
C VAL A 99 -1.50 -20.53 12.70
N PRO A 100 -2.25 -21.65 12.64
CA PRO A 100 -1.88 -22.86 13.39
C PRO A 100 -0.52 -23.43 13.01
N ILE A 101 -0.20 -23.50 11.70
CA ILE A 101 1.09 -23.98 11.21
C ILE A 101 2.21 -23.04 11.67
N ALA A 102 2.03 -21.74 11.48
CA ALA A 102 3.00 -20.73 11.90
C ALA A 102 3.23 -20.78 13.41
N ARG A 103 2.16 -20.94 14.21
CA ARG A 103 2.25 -21.08 15.67
C ARG A 103 3.04 -22.32 16.08
N ALA A 104 2.85 -23.45 15.38
CA ALA A 104 3.60 -24.67 15.64
C ALA A 104 5.12 -24.48 15.40
N ILE A 105 5.50 -23.71 14.38
CA ILE A 105 6.89 -23.45 14.02
C ILE A 105 7.52 -22.35 14.89
N THR A 106 6.86 -21.20 15.02
CA THR A 106 7.43 -20.01 15.67
C THR A 106 7.21 -19.98 17.18
N ARG A 107 6.29 -20.81 17.70
CA ARG A 107 5.82 -20.82 19.10
C ARG A 107 5.22 -19.49 19.57
N LYS A 108 4.83 -18.61 18.64
CA LYS A 108 4.15 -17.33 18.96
C LYS A 108 2.63 -17.49 18.90
N PRO A 109 1.87 -16.89 19.84
CA PRO A 109 0.40 -16.98 19.82
C PRO A 109 -0.21 -16.55 18.49
N SER A 110 0.29 -15.47 17.89
CA SER A 110 -0.22 -14.95 16.62
C SER A 110 0.35 -15.64 15.37
N GLY A 111 1.18 -16.67 15.52
CA GLY A 111 1.89 -17.34 14.42
C GLY A 111 3.06 -16.51 13.87
N ILE A 112 2.82 -15.30 13.39
CA ILE A 112 3.85 -14.35 12.95
C ILE A 112 3.70 -13.00 13.67
N THR A 113 4.74 -12.17 13.66
CA THR A 113 4.63 -10.82 14.23
C THR A 113 3.86 -9.88 13.29
N MET A 114 3.23 -8.83 13.83
CA MET A 114 2.57 -7.80 13.00
C MET A 114 3.51 -7.21 11.95
N LEU A 115 4.78 -6.94 12.31
CA LEU A 115 5.78 -6.44 11.36
C LEU A 115 6.20 -7.49 10.30
N GLN A 116 6.09 -8.79 10.58
CA GLN A 116 6.24 -9.83 9.55
C GLN A 116 5.05 -9.82 8.61
N ARG A 117 3.83 -9.73 9.16
CA ARG A 117 2.59 -9.68 8.39
C ARG A 117 2.56 -8.48 7.44
N ILE A 118 2.83 -7.27 7.93
CA ILE A 118 2.92 -6.05 7.12
C ILE A 118 3.98 -6.20 6.02
N GLY A 119 5.18 -6.68 6.39
CA GLY A 119 6.26 -6.88 5.42
C GLY A 119 5.90 -7.86 4.30
N THR A 120 5.18 -8.94 4.62
CA THR A 120 4.67 -9.88 3.61
C THR A 120 3.71 -9.17 2.64
N GLY A 121 2.79 -8.35 3.15
CA GLY A 121 1.88 -7.58 2.30
C GLY A 121 2.60 -6.58 1.39
N MET A 122 3.63 -5.89 1.91
CA MET A 122 4.50 -5.01 1.11
C MET A 122 5.28 -5.77 0.04
N LEU A 123 5.75 -6.98 0.32
CA LEU A 123 6.41 -7.82 -0.69
C LEU A 123 5.42 -8.25 -1.78
N LEU A 124 4.21 -8.64 -1.38
CA LEU A 124 3.14 -9.01 -2.31
C LEU A 124 2.73 -7.82 -3.20
N SER A 125 2.76 -6.59 -2.68
CA SER A 125 2.48 -5.40 -3.50
C SER A 125 3.56 -5.15 -4.56
N VAL A 126 4.84 -5.46 -4.27
CA VAL A 126 5.92 -5.45 -5.29
C VAL A 126 5.59 -6.44 -6.40
N ILE A 127 5.26 -7.68 -6.04
CA ILE A 127 4.91 -8.73 -7.00
C ILE A 127 3.68 -8.33 -7.82
N CYS A 128 2.66 -7.76 -7.16
CA CYS A 128 1.46 -7.25 -7.81
C CYS A 128 1.79 -6.21 -8.89
N MET A 129 2.63 -5.22 -8.58
CA MET A 129 3.03 -4.19 -9.54
C MET A 129 3.90 -4.73 -10.68
N VAL A 130 4.78 -5.72 -10.41
CA VAL A 130 5.52 -6.41 -11.47
C VAL A 130 4.55 -7.14 -12.42
N VAL A 131 3.58 -7.88 -11.87
CA VAL A 131 2.58 -8.58 -12.68
C VAL A 131 1.73 -7.59 -13.49
N ALA A 132 1.29 -6.49 -12.87
CA ALA A 132 0.53 -5.45 -13.56
C ALA A 132 1.34 -4.81 -14.71
N ALA A 133 2.63 -4.53 -14.48
CA ALA A 133 3.53 -4.00 -15.51
C ALA A 133 3.70 -4.96 -16.68
N LEU A 134 3.83 -6.26 -16.41
CA LEU A 134 3.93 -7.29 -17.45
C LEU A 134 2.63 -7.43 -18.25
N VAL A 135 1.48 -7.42 -17.59
CA VAL A 135 0.16 -7.46 -18.23
C VAL A 135 -0.03 -6.24 -19.13
N GLU A 136 0.34 -5.05 -18.64
CA GLU A 136 0.21 -3.82 -19.42
C GLU A 136 1.17 -3.77 -20.61
N LYS A 137 2.41 -4.21 -20.42
CA LYS A 137 3.35 -4.36 -21.52
C LYS A 137 2.78 -5.26 -22.62
N LYS A 138 2.18 -6.41 -22.25
CA LYS A 138 1.55 -7.31 -23.21
C LYS A 138 0.35 -6.68 -23.92
N ARG A 139 -0.44 -5.86 -23.21
CA ARG A 139 -1.56 -5.11 -23.80
C ARG A 139 -1.06 -4.11 -24.86
N LEU A 140 0.00 -3.36 -24.53
CA LEU A 140 0.60 -2.38 -25.45
C LEU A 140 1.22 -3.05 -26.68
N GLU A 141 1.93 -4.17 -26.52
CA GLU A 141 2.44 -4.98 -27.64
C GLU A 141 1.29 -5.44 -28.55
N THR A 142 0.19 -5.90 -27.97
CA THR A 142 -1.00 -6.32 -28.74
C THR A 142 -1.64 -5.13 -29.48
N ALA A 143 -1.71 -3.95 -28.87
CA ALA A 143 -2.20 -2.75 -29.55
C ALA A 143 -1.31 -2.38 -30.76
N GLN A 144 0.00 -2.55 -30.65
CA GLN A 144 0.96 -2.30 -31.73
C GLN A 144 0.84 -3.32 -32.86
N GLU A 145 0.79 -4.62 -32.54
CA GLU A 145 0.68 -5.71 -33.51
C GLU A 145 -0.58 -5.57 -34.39
N TYR A 146 -1.68 -5.09 -33.81
CA TYR A 146 -2.96 -4.89 -34.51
C TYR A 146 -3.13 -3.47 -35.09
N GLY A 147 -2.13 -2.59 -34.96
CA GLY A 147 -2.20 -1.22 -35.49
C GLY A 147 -3.23 -0.32 -34.79
N LEU A 148 -3.57 -0.62 -33.53
CA LEU A 148 -4.62 0.05 -32.74
C LEU A 148 -4.10 1.19 -31.86
N VAL A 149 -2.80 1.51 -31.93
CA VAL A 149 -2.12 2.51 -31.08
C VAL A 149 -2.79 3.88 -31.17
N ASP A 150 -3.22 4.30 -32.36
CA ASP A 150 -3.83 5.60 -32.60
C ASP A 150 -5.36 5.61 -32.42
N MET A 151 -5.94 4.49 -31.99
CA MET A 151 -7.38 4.29 -31.87
C MET A 151 -7.82 4.20 -30.40
N PRO A 152 -8.10 5.32 -29.72
CA PRO A 152 -8.33 5.37 -28.27
C PRO A 152 -9.55 4.59 -27.78
N ASN A 153 -10.57 4.43 -28.63
CA ASN A 153 -11.85 3.83 -28.26
C ASN A 153 -12.06 2.42 -28.83
N VAL A 154 -10.99 1.81 -29.35
CA VAL A 154 -11.07 0.46 -29.92
C VAL A 154 -10.61 -0.56 -28.90
N THR A 155 -11.42 -1.61 -28.77
CA THR A 155 -11.12 -2.76 -27.93
C THR A 155 -9.88 -3.48 -28.44
N ILE A 156 -8.86 -3.61 -27.59
CA ILE A 156 -7.68 -4.41 -27.88
C ILE A 156 -8.09 -5.89 -27.80
N PRO A 157 -7.64 -6.74 -28.74
CA PRO A 157 -7.94 -8.18 -28.75
C PRO A 157 -7.13 -8.94 -27.67
N MET A 158 -7.30 -8.54 -26.42
CA MET A 158 -6.73 -9.14 -25.23
C MET A 158 -7.81 -9.22 -24.16
N GLY A 159 -8.10 -10.42 -23.67
CA GLY A 159 -9.17 -10.64 -22.71
C GLY A 159 -8.91 -9.95 -21.37
N ILE A 160 -9.96 -9.38 -20.77
CA ILE A 160 -9.91 -8.69 -19.48
C ILE A 160 -9.45 -9.59 -18.32
N LEU A 161 -9.54 -10.91 -18.48
CA LEU A 161 -9.09 -11.89 -17.47
C LEU A 161 -7.59 -11.82 -17.15
N TRP A 162 -6.78 -11.22 -18.02
CA TRP A 162 -5.36 -10.95 -17.72
C TRP A 162 -5.16 -9.99 -16.54
N LEU A 163 -6.19 -9.21 -16.15
CA LEU A 163 -6.17 -8.37 -14.94
C LEU A 163 -6.54 -9.14 -13.66
N VAL A 164 -7.04 -10.38 -13.75
CA VAL A 164 -7.38 -11.18 -12.57
C VAL A 164 -6.18 -11.39 -11.64
N PRO A 165 -4.98 -11.80 -12.13
CA PRO A 165 -3.83 -12.02 -11.26
C PRO A 165 -3.42 -10.79 -10.41
N PRO A 166 -3.23 -9.58 -10.96
CA PRO A 166 -2.87 -8.42 -10.14
C PRO A 166 -4.00 -8.00 -9.17
N TYR A 167 -5.28 -8.11 -9.55
CA TYR A 167 -6.39 -7.85 -8.62
C TYR A 167 -6.41 -8.83 -7.43
N VAL A 168 -6.24 -10.12 -7.69
CA VAL A 168 -6.19 -11.15 -6.63
C VAL A 168 -4.95 -10.95 -5.75
N LEU A 169 -3.78 -10.69 -6.33
CA LEU A 169 -2.56 -10.39 -5.58
C LEU A 169 -2.73 -9.16 -4.68
N SER A 170 -3.41 -8.11 -5.16
CA SER A 170 -3.72 -6.94 -4.35
C SER A 170 -4.61 -7.30 -3.16
N GLY A 171 -5.69 -8.06 -3.37
CA GLY A 171 -6.57 -8.47 -2.28
C GLY A 171 -5.87 -9.35 -1.23
N ILE A 172 -4.99 -10.26 -1.66
CA ILE A 172 -4.15 -11.03 -0.73
C ILE A 172 -3.20 -10.09 0.02
N ALA A 173 -2.53 -9.17 -0.69
CA ALA A 173 -1.63 -8.18 -0.08
C ALA A 173 -2.36 -7.36 1.00
N ASP A 174 -3.61 -6.95 0.77
CA ASP A 174 -4.41 -6.18 1.73
C ASP A 174 -4.66 -6.95 3.04
N VAL A 175 -4.90 -8.26 2.98
CA VAL A 175 -5.06 -9.09 4.19
C VAL A 175 -3.80 -9.11 5.06
N PHE A 176 -2.63 -8.97 4.45
CA PHE A 176 -1.34 -8.94 5.14
C PHE A 176 -0.92 -7.52 5.55
N ALA A 177 -1.00 -6.56 4.64
CA ALA A 177 -0.57 -5.19 4.86
C ALA A 177 -1.61 -4.37 5.63
N LEU A 178 -2.84 -4.22 5.12
CA LEU A 178 -3.83 -3.33 5.72
C LEU A 178 -4.29 -3.82 7.08
N VAL A 179 -4.64 -5.12 7.19
CA VAL A 179 -5.01 -5.69 8.50
C VAL A 179 -3.84 -5.64 9.47
N GLY A 180 -2.62 -5.94 9.00
CA GLY A 180 -1.42 -5.86 9.83
C GLY A 180 -1.09 -4.44 10.29
N LEU A 181 -1.28 -3.43 9.44
CA LEU A 181 -1.10 -2.02 9.77
C LEU A 181 -2.16 -1.57 10.77
N GLN A 182 -3.43 -1.91 10.54
CA GLN A 182 -4.50 -1.57 11.47
C GLN A 182 -4.25 -2.17 12.86
N GLU A 183 -3.90 -3.46 12.96
CA GLU A 183 -3.53 -4.11 14.21
C GLU A 183 -2.32 -3.43 14.87
N PHE A 184 -1.25 -3.17 14.10
CA PHE A 184 -0.04 -2.53 14.62
C PHE A 184 -0.31 -1.14 15.18
N PHE A 185 -0.98 -0.27 14.44
CA PHE A 185 -1.25 1.10 14.87
C PHE A 185 -2.25 1.16 16.04
N TYR A 186 -3.13 0.18 16.16
CA TYR A 186 -4.05 0.07 17.29
C TYR A 186 -3.37 -0.45 18.57
N ASP A 187 -2.52 -1.48 18.45
CA ASP A 187 -1.92 -2.16 19.61
C ASP A 187 -0.61 -1.54 20.10
N GLN A 188 0.08 -0.74 19.28
CA GLN A 188 1.35 -0.11 19.69
C GLN A 188 1.17 1.21 20.43
N VAL A 189 -0.03 1.78 20.46
CA VAL A 189 -0.35 2.99 21.22
C VAL A 189 -0.96 2.64 22.59
N PRO A 190 -0.82 3.52 23.60
CA PRO A 190 -1.54 3.41 24.86
C PRO A 190 -3.07 3.34 24.66
N ILE A 191 -3.79 2.81 25.63
CA ILE A 191 -5.24 2.57 25.50
C ILE A 191 -6.01 3.88 25.28
N GLU A 192 -5.53 4.96 25.88
CA GLU A 192 -6.01 6.33 25.78
C GLU A 192 -5.86 6.90 24.36
N LEU A 193 -4.88 6.40 23.59
CA LEU A 193 -4.53 6.89 22.26
C LEU A 193 -4.95 5.95 21.12
N ARG A 194 -5.75 4.91 21.38
CA ARG A 194 -6.21 3.97 20.34
C ARG A 194 -6.92 4.63 19.16
N SER A 195 -7.70 5.67 19.41
CA SER A 195 -8.35 6.47 18.36
C SER A 195 -7.32 7.17 17.47
N VAL A 196 -6.23 7.69 18.06
CA VAL A 196 -5.10 8.29 17.34
C VAL A 196 -4.38 7.23 16.50
N GLY A 197 -4.20 6.01 17.03
CA GLY A 197 -3.66 4.87 16.28
C GLY A 197 -4.45 4.59 15.00
N VAL A 198 -5.77 4.46 15.11
CA VAL A 198 -6.65 4.25 13.95
C VAL A 198 -6.61 5.44 13.00
N ALA A 199 -6.58 6.67 13.50
CA ALA A 199 -6.45 7.87 12.68
C ALA A 199 -5.12 7.92 11.92
N LEU A 200 -4.01 7.51 12.55
CA LEU A 200 -2.71 7.39 11.90
C LEU A 200 -2.76 6.33 10.78
N TYR A 201 -3.39 5.18 11.02
CA TYR A 201 -3.61 4.17 9.96
C TYR A 201 -4.43 4.73 8.79
N LEU A 202 -5.59 5.35 9.06
CA LEU A 202 -6.43 5.94 8.02
C LEU A 202 -5.71 7.05 7.25
N SER A 203 -4.87 7.82 7.93
CA SER A 203 -4.07 8.86 7.27
C SER A 203 -3.05 8.29 6.28
N ILE A 204 -2.57 7.04 6.45
CA ILE A 204 -1.73 6.37 5.44
C ILE A 204 -2.47 6.29 4.10
N LEU A 205 -3.74 5.88 4.13
CA LEU A 205 -4.57 5.75 2.92
C LEU A 205 -4.87 7.12 2.30
N GLY A 206 -5.25 8.09 3.12
CA GLY A 206 -5.55 9.45 2.67
C GLY A 206 -4.33 10.17 2.07
N VAL A 207 -3.23 10.21 2.82
CA VAL A 207 -1.96 10.82 2.36
C VAL A 207 -1.39 10.05 1.17
N GLY A 208 -1.49 8.72 1.15
CA GLY A 208 -1.09 7.89 0.01
C GLY A 208 -1.85 8.22 -1.26
N SER A 209 -3.15 8.52 -1.16
CA SER A 209 -3.97 8.95 -2.30
C SER A 209 -3.51 10.31 -2.84
N PHE A 210 -3.23 11.28 -1.96
CA PHE A 210 -2.65 12.56 -2.37
C PHE A 210 -1.26 12.40 -3.01
N LEU A 211 -0.41 11.54 -2.45
CA LEU A 211 0.91 11.23 -3.02
C LEU A 211 0.79 10.55 -4.38
N SER A 212 -0.20 9.67 -4.58
CA SER A 212 -0.48 9.06 -5.88
C SER A 212 -0.84 10.12 -6.91
N SER A 213 -1.76 11.03 -6.59
CA SER A 213 -2.13 12.14 -7.48
C SER A 213 -0.94 13.05 -7.77
N PHE A 214 -0.17 13.41 -6.74
CA PHE A 214 1.05 14.21 -6.90
C PHE A 214 2.07 13.52 -7.81
N LEU A 215 2.29 12.22 -7.64
CA LEU A 215 3.22 11.45 -8.46
C LEU A 215 2.80 11.43 -9.93
N VAL A 216 1.51 11.23 -10.20
CA VAL A 216 0.94 11.29 -11.56
C VAL A 216 1.17 12.69 -12.16
N SER A 217 0.80 13.76 -11.46
CA SER A 217 0.98 15.13 -11.94
C SER A 217 2.45 15.51 -12.14
N ALA A 218 3.35 15.06 -11.27
CA ALA A 218 4.79 15.33 -11.38
C ALA A 218 5.40 14.64 -12.60
N ILE A 219 5.02 13.38 -12.85
CA ILE A 219 5.44 12.64 -14.04
C ILE A 219 4.86 13.32 -15.28
N GLU A 220 3.58 13.67 -15.29
CA GLU A 220 2.94 14.35 -16.41
C GLU A 220 3.63 15.68 -16.75
N ALA A 221 3.99 16.48 -15.74
CA ALA A 221 4.76 17.70 -15.93
C ALA A 221 6.18 17.44 -16.48
N ALA A 222 6.82 16.34 -16.07
CA ALA A 222 8.16 15.97 -16.53
C ALA A 222 8.16 15.36 -17.95
N THR A 223 7.12 14.62 -18.33
CA THR A 223 7.05 13.88 -19.60
C THR A 223 6.20 14.55 -20.66
N GLY A 224 5.27 15.43 -20.29
CA GLY A 224 4.31 16.07 -21.20
C GLY A 224 4.86 17.25 -22.01
N GLY A 225 6.09 17.71 -21.75
CA GLY A 225 6.71 18.88 -22.40
C GLY A 225 7.68 18.55 -23.55
N ILE A 226 7.85 17.28 -23.93
CA ILE A 226 8.77 16.90 -25.02
C ILE A 226 7.96 16.82 -26.32
N ASP A 227 8.12 17.84 -27.17
CA ASP A 227 7.42 17.98 -28.46
C ASP A 227 7.38 16.65 -29.25
N GLY A 228 6.18 16.08 -29.36
CA GLY A 228 5.89 14.89 -30.17
C GLY A 228 5.87 13.54 -29.42
N GLN A 229 6.27 13.45 -28.14
CA GLN A 229 6.16 12.21 -27.36
C GLN A 229 4.91 12.16 -26.50
N ALA A 230 4.22 11.01 -26.50
CA ALA A 230 3.07 10.80 -25.64
C ALA A 230 3.53 10.69 -24.17
N SER A 231 2.91 11.48 -23.29
CA SER A 231 3.10 11.37 -21.84
C SER A 231 2.73 9.97 -21.34
N TRP A 232 3.29 9.55 -20.20
CA TRP A 232 2.97 8.26 -19.57
C TRP A 232 1.47 8.07 -19.32
N PHE A 233 0.72 9.17 -19.23
CA PHE A 233 -0.73 9.20 -18.96
C PHE A 233 -1.57 9.81 -20.08
N ALA A 234 -1.16 9.67 -21.34
CA ALA A 234 -1.94 10.17 -22.47
C ALA A 234 -3.42 9.76 -22.38
N ASP A 235 -4.32 10.64 -22.85
CA ASP A 235 -5.77 10.38 -22.87
C ASP A 235 -6.08 9.09 -23.62
N ASN A 236 -5.37 8.88 -24.73
CA ASN A 236 -5.31 7.60 -25.41
C ASN A 236 -4.41 6.63 -24.63
N VAL A 237 -5.04 5.72 -23.89
CA VAL A 237 -4.36 4.68 -23.10
C VAL A 237 -3.50 3.75 -23.97
N ASN A 238 -3.74 3.66 -25.27
CA ASN A 238 -2.93 2.86 -26.19
C ASN A 238 -1.61 3.56 -26.58
N ARG A 239 -1.55 4.89 -26.43
CA ARG A 239 -0.32 5.69 -26.51
C ARG A 239 0.32 5.96 -25.14
N ALA A 240 -0.45 5.79 -24.06
CA ALA A 240 0.05 5.91 -22.70
C ALA A 240 1.00 4.75 -22.38
N HIS A 241 2.05 5.04 -21.61
CA HIS A 241 2.98 4.04 -21.11
C HIS A 241 2.71 3.74 -19.64
N LEU A 242 1.53 3.19 -19.36
CA LEU A 242 1.14 2.78 -18.01
C LEU A 242 2.06 1.67 -17.46
N ASP A 243 2.70 0.89 -18.33
CA ASP A 243 3.71 -0.09 -17.97
C ASP A 243 4.92 0.56 -17.28
N TYR A 244 5.39 1.72 -17.76
CA TYR A 244 6.47 2.47 -17.11
C TYR A 244 6.06 2.96 -15.72
N PHE A 245 4.81 3.42 -15.57
CA PHE A 245 4.27 3.82 -14.28
C PHE A 245 4.21 2.63 -13.31
N TYR A 246 3.74 1.47 -13.75
CA TYR A 246 3.71 0.27 -12.91
C TYR A 246 5.12 -0.24 -12.55
N TRP A 247 6.10 -0.15 -13.46
CA TRP A 247 7.50 -0.45 -13.15
C TRP A 247 8.08 0.52 -12.11
N LEU A 248 7.77 1.81 -12.22
CA LEU A 248 8.15 2.80 -11.21
C LEU A 248 7.56 2.45 -9.85
N LEU A 249 6.27 2.11 -9.78
CA LEU A 249 5.61 1.69 -8.54
C LEU A 249 6.18 0.39 -7.97
N ALA A 250 6.58 -0.55 -8.82
CA ALA A 250 7.29 -1.76 -8.39
C ALA A 250 8.65 -1.42 -7.75
N GLY A 251 9.43 -0.52 -8.38
CA GLY A 251 10.70 -0.04 -7.84
C GLY A 251 10.54 0.71 -6.52
N LEU A 252 9.59 1.64 -6.45
CA LEU A 252 9.26 2.36 -5.21
C LEU A 252 8.81 1.41 -4.10
N SER A 253 7.97 0.42 -4.43
CA SER A 253 7.51 -0.58 -3.47
C SER A 253 8.65 -1.44 -2.95
N ALA A 254 9.60 -1.82 -3.81
CA ALA A 254 10.79 -2.57 -3.41
C ALA A 254 11.70 -1.75 -2.50
N ALA A 255 11.89 -0.46 -2.81
CA ALA A 255 12.62 0.48 -1.96
C ALA A 255 11.92 0.66 -0.59
N ALA A 256 10.59 0.83 -0.59
CA ALA A 256 9.79 0.95 0.62
C ALA A 256 9.84 -0.31 1.49
N PHE A 257 9.72 -1.49 0.89
CA PHE A 257 9.87 -2.78 1.56
C PHE A 257 11.27 -2.92 2.18
N THR A 258 12.31 -2.54 1.45
CA THR A 258 13.69 -2.57 1.95
C THR A 258 13.87 -1.62 3.13
N ALA A 259 13.37 -0.38 3.01
CA ALA A 259 13.40 0.60 4.10
C ALA A 259 12.61 0.11 5.34
N PHE A 260 11.43 -0.47 5.14
CA PHE A 260 10.63 -1.08 6.19
C PHE A 260 11.40 -2.21 6.90
N PHE A 261 12.04 -3.09 6.12
CA PHE A 261 12.82 -4.19 6.67
C PHE A 261 14.02 -3.71 7.51
N LEU A 262 14.71 -2.66 7.06
CA LEU A 262 15.80 -2.04 7.80
C LEU A 262 15.31 -1.38 9.10
N LYS A 263 14.16 -0.68 9.07
CA LYS A 263 13.57 -0.05 10.27
C LYS A 263 13.04 -1.07 11.26
N LYS A 264 12.44 -2.16 10.78
CA LYS A 264 11.98 -3.29 11.60
C LYS A 264 13.08 -3.86 12.48
N LYS A 265 14.33 -3.98 11.97
CA LYS A 265 15.46 -4.47 12.77
C LYS A 265 15.78 -3.60 14.00
N SER A 266 15.41 -2.33 13.97
CA SER A 266 15.65 -1.38 15.05
C SER A 266 14.41 -1.12 15.93
N TYR A 267 13.25 -1.68 15.60
CA TYR A 267 12.00 -1.38 16.30
C TYR A 267 11.83 -2.27 17.54
N ILE A 268 11.71 -1.63 18.70
CA ILE A 268 11.43 -2.29 19.98
C ILE A 268 9.92 -2.20 20.25
N TYR A 269 9.27 -3.35 20.42
CA TYR A 269 7.85 -3.42 20.78
C TYR A 269 7.59 -2.84 22.18
N SER A 270 6.57 -1.99 22.32
CA SER A 270 6.24 -1.32 23.59
C SER A 270 5.84 -2.28 24.72
N GLY A 271 5.36 -3.49 24.39
CA GLY A 271 4.93 -4.51 25.36
C GLY A 271 6.05 -5.31 26.04
N SER A 272 7.32 -5.14 25.65
CA SER A 272 8.44 -5.90 26.24
C SER A 272 8.91 -5.35 27.60
N SER A 273 8.49 -4.14 27.99
CA SER A 273 9.00 -3.47 29.20
C SER A 273 8.10 -3.62 30.44
N SER A 274 6.96 -4.33 30.33
CA SER A 274 5.99 -4.49 31.42
C SER A 274 6.06 -5.86 32.12
N ARG A 275 7.12 -6.65 31.84
CA ARG A 275 7.38 -7.93 32.51
C ARG A 275 8.85 -8.03 32.92
N MET A 276 9.29 -7.13 33.79
CA MET A 276 10.43 -7.33 34.70
C MET A 276 10.11 -6.64 36.01
#